data_AF-A0AAF0DKS4-F1
#
_entry.id   AF-A0AAF0DKS4-F1
#
_cell.length_a   1.000
_cell.length_b   1.000
_cell.length_c   1.000
_cell.angle_alpha   90.00
_cell.angle_beta   90.00
_cell.angle_gamma   90.00
#
_symmetry.space_group_name_H-M   'P 1'
#
loop_
_entity.id
_entity.type
_entity.pdbx_description
1 polymer ?
#
loop_
_entity_poly.entity_id
_entity_poly.type
_entity_poly.pdbx_seq_one_letter_code
_entity_poly.pdbx_strand_id
1 'polypeptide(L)'
;MWNSYADPGHAALPGGRADSASETPFETARREAYEEIGLPNINQSFPPPFRVEHLCELPANLAVTELVVRPCVALLHSYDEATGEDADPEEAFIPQLDAKEVAAVFTGPFHNFLRTCDEPRGGEDEELPGVPTDWYQGTWQNWNTSCWRMHHFYVPITNQRVTKPRAKSEEQDAAIAQLEKQEISMGLERYQVFGMTARIVVDAARIAYGEDPEFEHNSHFGDEDMIERLRRLGRFSIVRDPEDPLTQEVFEKASKLS
;
A
#
# COMPACT_ATOMS: atom_id res chain seq x y z
N MET A 1 15.67 18.41 19.99
CA MET A 1 16.34 18.87 18.76
C MET A 1 16.13 17.75 17.77
N TRP A 2 14.99 17.77 17.07
CA TRP A 2 14.59 16.68 16.18
C TRP A 2 15.15 17.01 14.80
N ASN A 3 16.16 16.24 14.38
CA ASN A 3 16.59 16.23 13.00
C ASN A 3 15.41 15.75 12.17
N SER A 4 14.96 16.61 11.27
CA SER A 4 14.13 16.28 10.11
C SER A 4 14.78 15.12 9.37
N TYR A 5 14.35 13.89 9.69
CA TYR A 5 14.58 12.73 8.85
C TYR A 5 13.99 13.07 7.49
N ALA A 6 14.83 12.96 6.47
CA ALA A 6 14.47 13.20 5.09
C ALA A 6 13.36 12.22 4.72
N ASP A 7 12.22 12.76 4.28
CA ASP A 7 11.01 12.02 3.90
C ASP A 7 11.34 11.18 2.65
N PRO A 8 11.61 9.88 2.79
CA PRO A 8 11.73 8.99 1.64
C PRO A 8 10.32 8.83 1.07
N GLY A 9 10.18 8.78 -0.26
CA GLY A 9 8.86 8.79 -0.92
C GLY A 9 7.80 7.92 -0.23
N HIS A 10 6.56 8.40 -0.20
CA HIS A 10 5.47 7.72 0.51
C HIS A 10 5.22 6.31 -0.04
N ALA A 11 5.19 5.30 0.84
CA ALA A 11 4.82 3.95 0.42
C ALA A 11 3.32 3.88 0.04
N ALA A 12 3.05 3.30 -1.13
CA ALA A 12 1.72 3.06 -1.64
C ALA A 12 1.59 1.63 -2.18
N LEU A 13 0.37 1.10 -2.18
CA LEU A 13 0.05 -0.10 -2.93
C LEU A 13 -0.02 0.25 -4.43
N PRO A 14 0.31 -0.67 -5.34
CA PRO A 14 0.19 -0.40 -6.76
C PRO A 14 -1.24 -0.05 -7.14
N GLY A 15 -1.42 0.98 -7.98
CA GLY A 15 -2.75 1.41 -8.34
C GLY A 15 -2.83 2.84 -8.87
N GLY A 16 -3.95 3.15 -9.50
CA GLY A 16 -4.14 4.43 -10.16
C GLY A 16 -5.58 4.66 -10.57
N ARG A 17 -5.76 5.61 -11.50
CA ARG A 17 -7.07 6.08 -11.91
C ARG A 17 -7.63 5.14 -12.97
N ALA A 18 -8.92 4.79 -12.86
CA ALA A 18 -9.61 4.09 -13.93
C ALA A 18 -9.64 4.93 -15.23
N ASP A 19 -9.31 4.29 -16.36
CA ASP A 19 -9.27 4.93 -17.68
C ASP A 19 -10.68 5.22 -18.22
N SER A 20 -11.65 4.41 -17.78
CA SER A 20 -13.04 4.53 -18.20
C SER A 20 -14.00 4.14 -17.09
N ALA A 21 -15.25 4.60 -17.18
CA ALA A 21 -16.29 4.22 -16.23
C ALA A 21 -16.72 2.75 -16.31
N SER A 22 -16.31 2.04 -17.36
CA SER A 22 -16.58 0.62 -17.57
C SER A 22 -15.45 -0.29 -17.10
N GLU A 23 -14.26 0.25 -16.83
CA GLU A 23 -13.14 -0.52 -16.29
C GLU A 23 -13.47 -0.93 -14.85
N THR A 24 -13.37 -2.22 -14.57
CA THR A 24 -13.62 -2.73 -13.22
C THR A 24 -12.46 -2.37 -12.28
N PRO A 25 -12.69 -2.27 -10.96
CA PRO A 25 -11.61 -1.97 -10.02
C PRO A 25 -10.44 -2.96 -10.10
N PHE A 26 -10.73 -4.25 -10.30
CA PHE A 26 -9.69 -5.26 -10.45
C PHE A 26 -8.90 -5.13 -11.76
N GLU A 27 -9.55 -4.78 -12.87
CA GLU A 27 -8.86 -4.49 -14.14
C GLU A 27 -7.94 -3.28 -14.01
N THR A 28 -8.42 -2.18 -13.42
CA THR A 28 -7.59 -1.00 -13.13
C THR A 28 -6.39 -1.39 -12.26
N ALA A 29 -6.60 -2.08 -11.14
CA ALA A 29 -5.52 -2.48 -10.25
C ALA A 29 -4.46 -3.36 -10.94
N ARG A 30 -4.88 -4.29 -11.82
CA ARG A 30 -3.96 -5.16 -12.57
C ARG A 30 -3.21 -4.43 -13.68
N ARG A 31 -3.82 -3.44 -14.32
CA ARG A 31 -3.15 -2.57 -15.30
C ARG A 31 -2.07 -1.72 -14.61
N GLU A 32 -2.41 -1.07 -13.52
CA GLU A 32 -1.49 -0.19 -12.78
C GLU A 32 -0.34 -1.00 -12.16
N ALA A 33 -0.61 -2.16 -11.56
CA ALA A 33 0.46 -3.05 -11.07
C ALA A 33 1.40 -3.55 -12.18
N TYR A 34 0.90 -3.70 -13.41
CA TYR A 34 1.75 -4.01 -14.56
C TYR A 34 2.63 -2.82 -14.96
N GLU A 35 2.08 -1.61 -14.97
CA GLU A 35 2.80 -0.39 -15.33
C GLU A 35 3.87 -0.02 -14.29
N GLU A 36 3.54 -0.10 -13.01
CA GLU A 36 4.41 0.35 -11.91
C GLU A 36 5.47 -0.68 -11.50
N ILE A 37 5.07 -1.94 -11.34
CA ILE A 37 5.93 -3.00 -10.80
C ILE A 37 6.12 -4.19 -11.76
N GLY A 38 5.63 -4.09 -13.00
CA GLY A 38 5.79 -5.12 -14.03
C GLY A 38 5.04 -6.44 -13.75
N LEU A 39 4.06 -6.44 -12.84
CA LEU A 39 3.25 -7.61 -12.55
C LEU A 39 2.43 -7.98 -13.81
N PRO A 40 2.58 -9.17 -14.42
CA PRO A 40 1.86 -9.53 -15.64
C PRO A 40 0.37 -9.29 -15.51
N ASN A 41 -0.21 -8.61 -16.50
CA ASN A 41 -1.62 -8.23 -16.50
C ASN A 41 -2.54 -9.47 -16.73
N ILE A 42 -3.86 -9.33 -16.60
CA ILE A 42 -4.89 -10.41 -16.63
C ILE A 42 -4.73 -11.35 -17.85
N ASN A 43 -4.37 -10.80 -19.01
CA ASN A 43 -4.23 -11.56 -20.26
C ASN A 43 -2.78 -11.98 -20.57
N GLN A 44 -1.85 -11.80 -19.62
CA GLN A 44 -0.45 -12.17 -19.78
C GLN A 44 -0.13 -13.44 -18.99
N SER A 45 0.71 -14.29 -19.58
CA SER A 45 1.16 -15.52 -18.93
C SER A 45 2.19 -15.21 -17.85
N PHE A 46 2.05 -15.88 -16.70
CA PHE A 46 3.07 -15.90 -15.66
C PHE A 46 4.09 -17.01 -15.95
N PRO A 47 5.37 -16.83 -15.60
CA PRO A 47 6.30 -17.93 -15.52
C PRO A 47 5.84 -18.91 -14.42
N PRO A 48 5.88 -20.24 -14.64
CA PRO A 48 5.66 -21.20 -13.56
C PRO A 48 6.62 -20.96 -12.39
N PRO A 49 6.21 -21.19 -11.13
CA PRO A 49 4.89 -21.65 -10.67
C PRO A 49 3.86 -20.51 -10.44
N PHE A 50 4.20 -19.28 -10.84
CA PHE A 50 3.46 -18.10 -10.44
C PHE A 50 2.08 -17.98 -11.10
N ARG A 51 1.10 -17.52 -10.34
CA ARG A 51 -0.20 -17.05 -10.85
C ARG A 51 -0.84 -16.11 -9.84
N VAL A 52 -1.68 -15.20 -10.32
CA VAL A 52 -2.45 -14.30 -9.46
C VAL A 52 -3.91 -14.73 -9.43
N GLU A 53 -4.43 -14.97 -8.23
CA GLU A 53 -5.83 -15.26 -7.97
C GLU A 53 -6.50 -14.03 -7.34
N HIS A 54 -7.60 -13.56 -7.94
CA HIS A 54 -8.41 -12.49 -7.34
C HIS A 54 -9.23 -13.05 -6.19
N LEU A 55 -9.07 -12.50 -4.99
CA LEU A 55 -9.81 -12.95 -3.81
C LEU A 55 -11.07 -12.10 -3.60
N CYS A 56 -10.92 -10.78 -3.49
CA CYS A 56 -12.04 -9.87 -3.25
C CYS A 56 -11.68 -8.41 -3.53
N GLU A 57 -12.71 -7.56 -3.47
CA GLU A 57 -12.59 -6.11 -3.38
C GLU A 57 -13.06 -5.67 -1.98
N LEU A 58 -12.28 -4.83 -1.31
CA LEU A 58 -12.65 -4.29 0.01
C LEU A 58 -13.55 -3.05 -0.15
N PRO A 59 -14.25 -2.63 0.92
CA PRO A 59 -14.96 -1.35 0.94
C PRO A 59 -14.03 -0.17 0.55
N ALA A 60 -14.55 0.76 -0.24
CA ALA A 60 -13.77 1.88 -0.72
C ALA A 60 -13.37 2.83 0.41
N ASN A 61 -12.16 3.38 0.36
CA ASN A 61 -11.65 4.37 1.32
C ASN A 61 -11.71 5.77 0.71
N LEU A 62 -11.95 6.79 1.54
CA LEU A 62 -12.05 8.18 1.13
C LEU A 62 -10.88 9.01 1.66
N ALA A 63 -10.11 9.61 0.75
CA ALA A 63 -9.11 10.60 1.11
C ALA A 63 -9.73 11.98 1.32
N VAL A 64 -9.08 12.80 2.13
CA VAL A 64 -9.40 14.25 2.26
C VAL A 64 -9.35 14.98 0.92
N THR A 65 -8.53 14.48 -0.01
CA THR A 65 -8.37 15.03 -1.36
C THR A 65 -9.52 14.66 -2.32
N GLU A 66 -10.58 14.04 -1.81
CA GLU A 66 -11.72 13.49 -2.59
C GLU A 66 -11.35 12.33 -3.51
N LEU A 67 -10.20 11.71 -3.26
CA LEU A 67 -9.84 10.47 -3.91
C LEU A 67 -10.59 9.32 -3.22
N VAL A 68 -11.36 8.59 -4.01
CA VAL A 68 -12.00 7.35 -3.59
C VAL A 68 -11.20 6.19 -4.14
N VAL A 69 -10.75 5.29 -3.27
CA VAL A 69 -9.92 4.14 -3.63
C VAL A 69 -10.67 2.86 -3.29
N ARG A 70 -10.81 1.95 -4.27
CA ARG A 70 -11.33 0.60 -4.09
C ARG A 70 -10.16 -0.39 -3.96
N PRO A 71 -9.85 -0.91 -2.76
CA PRO A 71 -8.75 -1.86 -2.62
C PRO A 71 -9.13 -3.22 -3.21
N CYS A 72 -8.22 -3.82 -3.97
CA CYS A 72 -8.37 -5.16 -4.52
C CYS A 72 -7.35 -6.10 -3.86
N VAL A 73 -7.79 -7.25 -3.38
CA VAL A 73 -6.93 -8.25 -2.74
C VAL A 73 -6.76 -9.44 -3.67
N ALA A 74 -5.51 -9.83 -3.89
CA ALA A 74 -5.17 -10.97 -4.72
C ALA A 74 -4.05 -11.79 -4.07
N LEU A 75 -4.07 -13.10 -4.32
CA LEU A 75 -3.03 -14.04 -3.89
C LEU A 75 -2.07 -14.28 -5.04
N LEU A 76 -0.79 -13.98 -4.82
CA LEU A 76 0.28 -14.44 -5.70
C LEU A 76 0.71 -15.85 -5.24
N HIS A 77 0.33 -16.85 -6.03
CA HIS A 77 0.75 -18.22 -5.80
C HIS A 77 2.23 -18.36 -6.18
N SER A 78 3.02 -18.98 -5.30
CA SER A 78 4.44 -19.29 -5.50
C SER A 78 4.72 -20.79 -5.60
N TYR A 79 3.69 -21.61 -5.43
CA TYR A 79 3.78 -23.07 -5.39
C TYR A 79 2.85 -23.70 -6.44
N ASP A 80 3.38 -24.65 -7.18
CA ASP A 80 2.65 -25.50 -8.10
C ASP A 80 2.48 -26.90 -7.50
N GLU A 81 1.26 -27.25 -7.11
CA GLU A 81 0.93 -28.55 -6.52
C GLU A 81 1.16 -29.74 -7.48
N ALA A 82 1.07 -29.51 -8.80
CA ALA A 82 1.20 -30.57 -9.80
C ALA A 82 2.67 -30.92 -10.09
N THR A 83 3.55 -29.91 -10.10
CA THR A 83 4.99 -30.11 -10.35
C THR A 83 5.81 -30.20 -9.07
N GLY A 84 5.28 -29.69 -7.94
CA GLY A 84 5.99 -29.54 -6.68
C GLY A 84 7.02 -28.40 -6.69
N GLU A 85 6.99 -27.53 -7.70
CA GLU A 85 7.87 -26.38 -7.80
C GLU A 85 7.43 -25.30 -6.81
N ASP A 86 8.38 -24.78 -6.05
CA ASP A 86 8.23 -23.67 -5.11
C ASP A 86 9.30 -22.63 -5.43
N ALA A 87 8.90 -21.38 -5.59
CA ALA A 87 9.80 -20.29 -5.96
C ALA A 87 9.48 -19.04 -5.16
N ASP A 88 10.47 -18.49 -4.47
CA ASP A 88 10.31 -17.24 -3.73
C ASP A 88 9.93 -16.11 -4.70
N PRO A 89 8.74 -15.49 -4.54
CA PRO A 89 8.33 -14.34 -5.35
C PRO A 89 9.35 -13.20 -5.30
N GLU A 90 10.04 -12.99 -4.18
CA GLU A 90 10.97 -11.89 -4.00
C GLU A 90 12.23 -12.04 -4.86
N GLU A 91 12.68 -13.28 -5.08
CA GLU A 91 13.86 -13.59 -5.88
C GLU A 91 13.53 -13.86 -7.35
N ALA A 92 12.48 -14.65 -7.60
CA ALA A 92 12.19 -15.18 -8.92
C ALA A 92 11.21 -14.32 -9.71
N PHE A 93 10.45 -13.45 -9.04
CA PHE A 93 9.30 -12.83 -9.66
C PHE A 93 9.19 -11.32 -9.53
N ILE A 94 9.67 -10.65 -8.47
CA ILE A 94 9.56 -9.18 -8.35
C ILE A 94 10.05 -8.52 -9.66
N PRO A 95 9.13 -8.01 -10.50
CA PRO A 95 9.44 -7.67 -11.87
C PRO A 95 10.13 -6.31 -11.98
N GLN A 96 10.64 -6.04 -13.18
CA GLN A 96 11.39 -4.84 -13.55
C GLN A 96 10.62 -3.56 -13.22
N LEU A 97 11.12 -2.80 -12.24
CA LEU A 97 10.56 -1.50 -11.83
C LEU A 97 10.61 -0.49 -12.99
N ASP A 98 9.56 0.30 -13.17
CA ASP A 98 9.72 1.59 -13.84
C ASP A 98 10.31 2.60 -12.85
N ALA A 99 11.63 2.81 -12.95
CA ALA A 99 12.36 3.74 -12.10
C ALA A 99 11.88 5.21 -12.19
N LYS A 100 10.98 5.54 -13.12
CA LYS A 100 10.33 6.87 -13.18
C LYS A 100 9.20 7.02 -12.16
N GLU A 101 8.52 5.93 -11.81
CA GLU A 101 7.32 5.95 -10.96
C GLU A 101 7.55 5.25 -9.63
N VAL A 102 8.36 4.18 -9.61
CA VAL A 102 8.63 3.37 -8.42
C VAL A 102 10.10 3.39 -8.05
N ALA A 103 10.40 3.92 -6.87
CA ALA A 103 11.77 3.98 -6.33
C ALA A 103 12.24 2.62 -5.79
N ALA A 104 11.34 1.86 -5.14
CA ALA A 104 11.63 0.55 -4.57
C ALA A 104 10.33 -0.25 -4.36
N VAL A 105 10.46 -1.57 -4.34
CA VAL A 105 9.42 -2.51 -3.88
C VAL A 105 9.97 -3.27 -2.69
N PHE A 106 9.14 -3.41 -1.65
CA PHE A 106 9.47 -4.14 -0.42
C PHE A 106 8.26 -4.96 0.01
N THR A 107 8.48 -5.95 0.87
CA THR A 107 7.39 -6.73 1.45
C THR A 107 7.36 -6.58 2.97
N GLY A 108 6.16 -6.64 3.55
CA GLY A 108 5.94 -6.60 4.99
C GLY A 108 5.25 -7.89 5.44
N PRO A 109 5.52 -8.38 6.65
CA PRO A 109 4.82 -9.55 7.18
C PRO A 109 3.37 -9.13 7.46
N PHE A 110 2.44 -9.74 6.74
CA PHE A 110 1.05 -9.25 6.70
C PHE A 110 0.38 -9.21 8.08
N HIS A 111 0.65 -10.23 8.91
CA HIS A 111 0.16 -10.28 10.29
C HIS A 111 0.70 -9.15 11.18
N ASN A 112 1.94 -8.69 10.99
CA ASN A 112 2.52 -7.64 11.84
C ASN A 112 1.75 -6.31 11.73
N PHE A 113 0.98 -6.08 10.68
CA PHE A 113 0.09 -4.92 10.60
C PHE A 113 -1.06 -4.94 11.62
N LEU A 114 -1.17 -5.99 12.45
CA LEU A 114 -2.04 -6.05 13.63
C LEU A 114 -1.30 -5.89 14.97
N ARG A 115 0.03 -5.80 14.93
CA ARG A 115 0.91 -5.82 16.10
C ARG A 115 1.48 -4.45 16.41
N THR A 116 1.72 -4.18 17.69
CA THR A 116 2.40 -2.95 18.15
C THR A 116 3.92 -2.99 18.00
N CYS A 117 4.48 -4.20 17.94
CA CYS A 117 5.90 -4.46 17.70
C CYS A 117 6.05 -5.41 16.51
N ASP A 118 7.16 -5.34 15.76
CA ASP A 118 7.42 -6.35 14.74
C ASP A 118 7.72 -7.72 15.40
N GLU A 119 7.01 -8.75 14.94
CA GLU A 119 7.29 -10.13 15.35
C GLU A 119 8.50 -10.65 14.57
N PRO A 120 9.50 -11.26 15.24
CA PRO A 120 10.65 -11.85 14.58
C PRO A 120 10.26 -13.10 13.79
N ARG A 121 10.66 -13.17 12.52
CA ARG A 121 10.41 -14.24 11.53
C ARG A 121 11.38 -15.43 11.65
N GLY A 122 12.31 -15.44 12.61
CA GLY A 122 13.27 -16.53 12.83
C GLY A 122 14.71 -16.06 13.01
N GLY A 123 15.69 -16.94 12.73
CA GLY A 123 17.10 -16.69 13.03
C GLY A 123 17.78 -15.58 12.21
N GLU A 124 17.19 -15.16 11.09
CA GLU A 124 17.68 -14.03 10.27
C GLU A 124 17.14 -12.67 10.77
N ASP A 125 16.11 -12.68 11.62
CA ASP A 125 15.47 -11.47 12.14
C ASP A 125 16.19 -10.87 13.37
N GLU A 126 17.18 -11.59 13.92
CA GLU A 126 18.05 -11.05 14.98
C GLU A 126 18.95 -9.90 14.48
N GLU A 127 19.09 -9.73 13.15
CA GLU A 127 19.90 -8.68 12.50
C GLU A 127 19.06 -7.56 11.87
N LEU A 128 17.74 -7.50 12.12
CA LEU A 128 16.89 -6.41 11.60
C LEU A 128 17.35 -5.05 12.13
N PRO A 129 17.35 -3.99 11.29
CA PRO A 129 17.67 -2.65 11.76
C PRO A 129 16.58 -2.08 12.69
N GLY A 130 17.01 -1.30 13.69
CA GLY A 130 16.15 -0.73 14.74
C GLY A 130 15.80 -1.70 15.86
N VAL A 131 14.77 -1.37 16.65
CA VAL A 131 14.22 -2.26 17.69
C VAL A 131 12.74 -2.59 17.42
N PRO A 132 12.20 -3.71 17.95
CA PRO A 132 10.85 -4.10 17.58
C PRO A 132 9.74 -3.10 17.89
N THR A 133 9.94 -2.27 18.90
CA THR A 133 9.00 -1.21 19.28
C THR A 133 8.96 -0.04 18.29
N ASP A 134 9.89 0.02 17.33
CA ASP A 134 9.89 1.05 16.29
C ASP A 134 8.86 0.75 15.20
N TRP A 135 8.25 -0.45 15.19
CA TRP A 135 7.33 -0.92 14.15
C TRP A 135 6.08 -0.05 13.99
N TYR A 136 5.42 0.35 15.07
CA TYR A 136 4.11 1.02 14.99
C TYR A 136 4.03 2.28 15.84
N GLN A 137 3.47 3.33 15.24
CA GLN A 137 3.00 4.53 15.94
C GLN A 137 1.61 4.90 15.46
N GLY A 138 0.75 5.30 16.41
CA GLY A 138 -0.61 5.72 16.12
C GLY A 138 -0.91 7.09 16.71
N THR A 139 -1.55 7.95 15.92
CA THR A 139 -2.04 9.24 16.42
C THR A 139 -3.51 9.38 16.08
N TRP A 140 -4.31 9.80 17.07
CA TRP A 140 -5.67 10.23 16.80
C TRP A 140 -5.60 11.57 16.07
N GLN A 141 -6.11 11.60 14.85
CA GLN A 141 -6.37 12.85 14.18
C GLN A 141 -7.86 13.16 14.26
N ASN A 142 -8.16 14.26 14.94
CA ASN A 142 -9.50 14.81 14.98
C ASN A 142 -9.72 15.55 13.67
N TRP A 143 -10.44 14.91 12.76
CA TRP A 143 -11.00 15.59 11.60
C TRP A 143 -12.52 15.53 11.68
N ASN A 144 -13.18 16.59 11.21
CA ASN A 144 -14.61 16.62 10.84
C ASN A 144 -15.64 15.88 11.73
N THR A 145 -15.50 15.90 13.06
CA THR A 145 -16.35 15.17 14.04
C THR A 145 -16.21 13.64 14.06
N SER A 146 -15.43 13.05 13.16
CA SER A 146 -15.09 11.62 13.15
C SER A 146 -13.62 11.43 13.45
N CYS A 147 -13.29 10.88 14.62
CA CYS A 147 -11.91 10.56 14.94
C CYS A 147 -11.43 9.42 14.05
N TRP A 148 -10.38 9.65 13.26
CA TRP A 148 -9.69 8.58 12.57
C TRP A 148 -8.34 8.31 13.22
N ARG A 149 -7.96 7.04 13.23
CA ARG A 149 -6.64 6.66 13.68
C ARG A 149 -5.68 6.78 12.49
N MET A 150 -4.72 7.69 12.60
CA MET A 150 -3.59 7.73 11.69
C MET A 150 -2.57 6.67 12.14
N HIS A 151 -2.39 5.65 11.30
CA HIS A 151 -1.44 4.57 11.52
C HIS A 151 -0.12 4.91 10.81
N HIS A 152 1.00 4.72 11.49
CA HIS A 152 2.34 4.76 10.91
C HIS A 152 3.04 3.44 11.24
N PHE A 153 3.43 2.71 10.21
CA PHE A 153 4.24 1.51 10.32
C PHE A 153 5.62 1.77 9.74
N TYR A 154 6.65 1.23 10.38
CA TYR A 154 8.04 1.37 9.98
C TYR A 154 8.61 -0.01 9.67
N VAL A 155 8.51 -0.40 8.40
CA VAL A 155 8.89 -1.71 7.91
C VAL A 155 10.41 -1.77 7.76
N PRO A 156 11.10 -2.68 8.45
CA PRO A 156 12.55 -2.82 8.33
C PRO A 156 12.99 -2.99 6.87
N ILE A 157 13.99 -2.19 6.47
CA ILE A 157 14.72 -2.42 5.23
C ILE A 157 15.67 -3.56 5.53
N THR A 158 15.16 -4.78 5.35
CA THR A 158 16.01 -5.95 5.37
C THR A 158 16.84 -5.97 4.09
N ASN A 159 17.95 -6.68 4.08
CA ASN A 159 18.62 -7.04 2.82
C ASN A 159 17.74 -7.96 1.93
N GLN A 160 16.40 -7.95 2.08
CA GLN A 160 15.49 -8.09 0.96
C GLN A 160 16.10 -7.29 -0.18
N ARG A 161 16.71 -8.03 -1.10
CA ARG A 161 17.34 -7.45 -2.28
C ARG A 161 16.23 -6.67 -2.95
N VAL A 162 16.25 -5.34 -2.83
CA VAL A 162 15.55 -4.43 -3.75
C VAL A 162 15.77 -5.05 -5.11
N THR A 163 14.72 -5.62 -5.71
CA THR A 163 14.91 -6.51 -6.84
C THR A 163 15.34 -5.64 -8.00
N LYS A 164 16.65 -5.63 -8.24
CA LYS A 164 17.27 -4.74 -9.21
C LYS A 164 16.83 -5.23 -10.59
N PRO A 165 16.31 -4.35 -11.46
CA PRO A 165 15.94 -4.75 -12.81
C PRO A 165 17.13 -5.42 -13.48
N ARG A 166 16.91 -6.59 -14.08
CA ARG A 166 17.93 -7.26 -14.88
C ARG A 166 18.13 -6.47 -16.17
N ALA A 167 19.14 -5.60 -16.13
CA ALA A 167 19.78 -4.78 -17.17
C ALA A 167 19.13 -4.76 -18.57
N LYS A 168 18.72 -3.56 -19.03
CA LYS A 168 18.81 -3.18 -20.45
C LYS A 168 19.11 -1.68 -20.75
N SER A 169 19.35 -0.80 -19.76
CA SER A 169 19.73 0.59 -20.03
C SER A 169 20.77 1.14 -19.03
N GLU A 170 21.89 1.67 -19.53
CA GLU A 170 22.93 2.36 -18.72
C GLU A 170 22.36 3.55 -17.92
N GLU A 171 21.27 4.17 -18.38
CA GLU A 171 20.58 5.26 -17.67
C GLU A 171 19.81 4.77 -16.44
N GLN A 172 19.25 3.56 -16.50
CA GLN A 172 18.55 2.95 -15.36
C GLN A 172 19.55 2.51 -14.28
N ASP A 173 20.69 1.93 -14.68
CA ASP A 173 21.75 1.54 -13.74
C ASP A 173 22.32 2.75 -12.98
N ALA A 174 22.44 3.90 -13.65
CA ALA A 174 22.85 5.15 -13.02
C ALA A 174 21.82 5.71 -12.03
N ALA A 175 20.53 5.65 -12.36
CA ALA A 175 19.45 6.10 -11.47
C ALA A 175 19.37 5.23 -10.19
N ILE A 176 19.48 3.90 -10.34
CA ILE A 176 19.49 2.95 -9.21
C ILE A 176 20.70 3.20 -8.30
N ALA A 177 21.91 3.31 -8.88
CA ALA A 177 23.11 3.58 -8.09
C ALA A 177 23.07 4.95 -7.38
N GLN A 178 22.30 5.91 -7.91
CA GLN A 178 22.07 7.20 -7.28
C GLN A 178 21.08 7.09 -6.11
N LEU A 179 19.99 6.33 -6.28
CA LEU A 179 19.04 6.03 -5.20
C LEU A 179 19.71 5.27 -4.05
N GLU A 180 20.52 4.26 -4.33
CA GLU A 180 21.27 3.52 -3.29
C GLU A 180 22.24 4.44 -2.53
N LYS A 181 22.98 5.30 -3.25
CA LYS A 181 23.84 6.30 -2.60
C LYS A 181 23.03 7.28 -1.77
N GLN A 182 21.83 7.62 -2.19
CA GLN A 182 20.93 8.51 -1.48
C GLN A 182 20.38 7.83 -0.21
N GLU A 183 19.86 6.61 -0.30
CA GLU A 183 19.37 5.80 0.83
C GLU A 183 20.48 5.56 1.87
N ILE A 184 21.67 5.15 1.41
CA ILE A 184 22.84 4.95 2.28
C ILE A 184 23.28 6.29 2.90
N SER A 185 23.28 7.38 2.14
CA SER A 185 23.62 8.71 2.67
C SER A 185 22.59 9.26 3.66
N MET A 186 21.32 8.85 3.52
CA MET A 186 20.20 9.22 4.38
C MET A 186 20.10 8.33 5.62
N GLY A 187 20.85 7.21 5.68
CA GLY A 187 20.83 6.29 6.81
C GLY A 187 19.44 5.67 7.03
N LEU A 188 18.72 5.41 5.94
CA LEU A 188 17.36 4.88 6.00
C LEU A 188 17.39 3.40 6.41
N GLU A 189 16.75 3.10 7.53
CA GLU A 189 16.70 1.74 8.11
C GLU A 189 15.31 1.09 7.99
N ARG A 190 14.26 1.90 7.81
CA ARG A 190 12.86 1.44 7.76
C ARG A 190 12.05 2.26 6.75
N TYR A 191 11.24 1.58 5.92
CA TYR A 191 10.23 2.23 5.06
C TYR A 191 8.99 2.59 5.86
N GLN A 192 8.40 3.76 5.60
CA GLN A 192 7.20 4.19 6.30
C GLN A 192 5.92 3.88 5.49
N VAL A 193 5.01 3.08 6.06
CA VAL A 193 3.66 2.86 5.55
C VAL A 193 2.68 3.62 6.44
N PHE A 194 2.00 4.62 5.89
CA PHE A 194 1.09 5.48 6.66
C PHE A 194 -0.15 5.88 5.85
N GLY A 195 -1.04 6.67 6.47
CA GLY A 195 -2.19 7.25 5.79
C GLY A 195 -3.19 6.20 5.34
N MET A 196 -3.77 6.42 4.15
CA MET A 196 -4.76 5.51 3.57
C MET A 196 -4.16 4.11 3.31
N THR A 197 -2.90 4.03 2.87
CA THR A 197 -2.22 2.75 2.64
C THR A 197 -2.21 1.91 3.91
N ALA A 198 -1.75 2.50 5.03
CA ALA A 198 -1.74 1.80 6.31
C ALA A 198 -3.15 1.39 6.76
N ARG A 199 -4.15 2.25 6.55
CA ARG A 199 -5.54 1.92 6.89
C ARG A 199 -6.05 0.72 6.10
N ILE A 200 -5.84 0.70 4.79
CA ILE A 200 -6.24 -0.40 3.91
C ILE A 200 -5.59 -1.71 4.34
N VAL A 201 -4.29 -1.69 4.64
CA VAL A 201 -3.55 -2.90 5.04
C VAL A 201 -4.04 -3.43 6.39
N VAL A 202 -4.29 -2.55 7.38
CA VAL A 202 -4.89 -2.96 8.67
C VAL A 202 -6.25 -3.61 8.46
N ASP A 203 -7.12 -2.98 7.66
CA ASP A 203 -8.46 -3.51 7.37
C ASP A 203 -8.40 -4.88 6.67
N ALA A 204 -7.49 -5.03 5.70
CA ALA A 204 -7.25 -6.30 5.02
C ALA A 204 -6.74 -7.39 5.99
N ALA A 205 -5.77 -7.05 6.86
CA ALA A 205 -5.20 -7.99 7.82
C ALA A 205 -6.25 -8.46 8.84
N ARG A 206 -7.09 -7.56 9.34
CA ARG A 206 -8.19 -7.90 10.26
C ARG A 206 -9.15 -8.92 9.64
N ILE A 207 -9.49 -8.73 8.38
CA ILE A 207 -10.36 -9.67 7.64
C ILE A 207 -9.67 -11.01 7.42
N ALA A 208 -8.40 -11.00 7.01
CA ALA A 208 -7.66 -12.21 6.68
C ALA A 208 -7.39 -13.10 7.91
N TYR A 209 -7.01 -12.50 9.04
CA TYR A 209 -6.68 -13.23 10.27
C TYR A 209 -7.89 -13.39 11.21
N GLY A 210 -8.96 -12.62 11.03
CA GLY A 210 -10.09 -12.62 11.96
C GLY A 210 -9.74 -12.06 13.34
N GLU A 211 -8.74 -11.19 13.40
CA GLU A 211 -8.17 -10.61 14.63
C GLU A 211 -8.28 -9.09 14.60
N ASP A 212 -8.56 -8.47 15.75
CA ASP A 212 -8.44 -7.01 15.90
C ASP A 212 -6.99 -6.64 16.26
N PRO A 213 -6.49 -5.48 15.82
CA PRO A 213 -5.13 -5.06 16.12
C PRO A 213 -4.95 -4.73 17.61
N GLU A 214 -3.70 -4.85 18.07
CA GLU A 214 -3.28 -4.54 19.45
C GLU A 214 -3.35 -3.05 19.82
N PHE A 215 -3.60 -2.20 18.83
CA PHE A 215 -3.68 -0.75 18.95
C PHE A 215 -5.07 -0.24 18.58
N GLU A 216 -5.34 1.03 18.91
CA GLU A 216 -6.61 1.65 18.56
C GLU A 216 -6.81 1.73 17.05
N HIS A 217 -8.03 1.49 16.59
CA HIS A 217 -8.39 1.45 15.17
C HIS A 217 -9.85 1.85 14.98
N ASN A 218 -10.24 2.29 13.77
CA ASN A 218 -11.65 2.49 13.45
C ASN A 218 -12.37 1.13 13.35
N SER A 219 -13.57 1.05 13.93
CA SER A 219 -14.33 -0.20 14.06
C SER A 219 -14.95 -0.73 12.75
N HIS A 220 -15.18 0.13 11.77
CA HIS A 220 -15.73 -0.22 10.45
C HIS A 220 -14.64 -0.44 9.41
N PHE A 221 -14.99 -0.90 8.21
CA PHE A 221 -14.08 -1.09 7.07
C PHE A 221 -14.41 -0.09 5.97
N GLY A 222 -13.42 0.66 5.48
CA GLY A 222 -13.61 1.71 4.47
C GLY A 222 -14.69 2.76 4.83
N ASP A 223 -15.12 3.53 3.84
CA ASP A 223 -15.93 4.74 3.99
C ASP A 223 -17.14 4.79 3.04
N GLU A 224 -17.62 3.64 2.54
CA GLU A 224 -18.71 3.54 1.55
C GLU A 224 -19.94 4.39 1.91
N ASP A 225 -20.41 4.29 3.14
CA ASP A 225 -21.57 5.05 3.61
C ASP A 225 -21.35 6.57 3.51
N MET A 226 -20.13 7.03 3.81
CA MET A 226 -19.78 8.45 3.71
C MET A 226 -19.64 8.86 2.25
N ILE A 227 -19.01 8.03 1.41
CA ILE A 227 -18.87 8.24 -0.03
C ILE A 227 -20.26 8.38 -0.67
N GLU A 228 -21.21 7.50 -0.32
CA GLU A 228 -22.58 7.58 -0.83
C GLU A 228 -23.25 8.89 -0.43
N ARG A 229 -23.15 9.30 0.84
CA ARG A 229 -23.74 10.56 1.34
C ARG A 229 -23.12 11.78 0.65
N LEU A 230 -21.80 11.80 0.46
CA LEU A 230 -21.11 12.88 -0.27
C LEU A 230 -21.51 12.91 -1.75
N ARG A 231 -21.69 11.75 -2.38
CA ARG A 231 -22.20 11.66 -3.76
C ARG A 231 -23.62 12.23 -3.88
N ARG A 232 -24.49 12.00 -2.89
CA ARG A 232 -25.84 12.61 -2.82
C ARG A 232 -25.80 14.15 -2.69
N LEU A 233 -24.73 14.69 -2.13
CA LEU A 233 -24.46 16.14 -2.10
C LEU A 233 -23.83 16.67 -3.39
N GLY A 234 -23.64 15.84 -4.41
CA GLY A 234 -23.06 16.24 -5.69
C GLY A 234 -21.53 16.28 -5.72
N ARG A 235 -20.84 15.69 -4.73
CA ARG A 235 -19.37 15.53 -4.75
C ARG A 235 -18.94 14.44 -5.75
N PHE A 236 -17.64 14.39 -6.03
CA PHE A 236 -16.99 13.45 -6.96
C PHE A 236 -17.36 13.67 -8.45
N SER A 237 -17.52 14.92 -8.87
CA SER A 237 -17.64 15.26 -10.30
C SER A 237 -16.35 14.91 -11.06
N ILE A 238 -16.49 14.59 -12.36
CA ILE A 238 -15.35 14.25 -13.24
C ILE A 238 -14.30 15.38 -13.26
N VAL A 239 -14.78 16.62 -13.22
CA VAL A 239 -13.95 17.81 -13.09
C VAL A 239 -14.00 18.26 -11.64
N ARG A 240 -12.84 18.29 -10.99
CA ARG A 240 -12.69 18.84 -9.65
C ARG A 240 -12.70 20.37 -9.71
N ASP A 241 -13.54 21.01 -8.92
CA ASP A 241 -13.47 22.46 -8.71
C ASP A 241 -12.45 22.75 -7.58
N PRO A 242 -11.30 23.36 -7.88
CA PRO A 242 -10.30 23.68 -6.86
C PRO A 242 -10.79 24.71 -5.84
N GLU A 243 -11.80 25.51 -6.16
CA GLU A 243 -12.38 26.54 -5.27
C GLU A 243 -13.44 25.98 -4.32
N ASP A 244 -13.85 24.73 -4.49
CA ASP A 244 -14.82 24.03 -3.63
C ASP A 244 -14.19 22.78 -2.98
N PRO A 245 -13.23 22.94 -2.03
CA PRO A 245 -12.61 21.82 -1.36
C PRO A 245 -13.58 21.09 -0.43
N LEU A 246 -13.28 19.82 -0.14
CA LEU A 246 -14.07 19.05 0.81
C LEU A 246 -13.83 19.57 2.24
N THR A 247 -14.72 20.45 2.71
CA THR A 247 -14.62 21.08 4.03
C THR A 247 -15.32 20.26 5.12
N GLN A 248 -15.00 20.57 6.38
CA GLN A 248 -15.70 20.02 7.54
C GLN A 248 -17.22 20.23 7.47
N GLU A 249 -17.68 21.40 7.02
CA GLU A 249 -19.12 21.68 6.90
C GLU A 249 -19.82 20.74 5.91
N VAL A 250 -19.14 20.34 4.82
CA VAL A 250 -19.68 19.39 3.84
C VAL A 250 -19.82 18.01 4.47
N PHE A 251 -18.82 17.55 5.23
CA PHE A 251 -18.91 16.29 5.98
C PHE A 251 -20.02 16.30 7.03
N GLU A 252 -20.20 17.39 7.77
CA GLU A 252 -21.29 17.54 8.75
C GLU A 252 -22.67 17.58 8.09
N LYS A 253 -22.76 18.12 6.87
CA LYS A 253 -24.00 18.03 6.07
C LYS A 253 -24.22 16.59 5.61
N ALA A 254 -23.17 15.90 5.15
CA ALA A 254 -23.26 14.52 4.69
C ALA A 254 -23.66 13.56 5.82
N SER A 255 -23.11 13.70 7.02
CA SER A 255 -23.44 12.84 8.18
C SER A 255 -24.90 12.96 8.64
N LYS A 256 -25.57 14.07 8.31
CA LYS A 256 -27.00 14.31 8.61
C LYS A 256 -27.94 13.76 7.54
N LEU A 257 -27.45 13.42 6.35
CA LEU A 257 -28.27 12.80 5.31
C LEU A 257 -28.48 11.35 5.66
N SER A 258 -29.66 10.94 6.11
CA SER A 258 -30.00 9.55 6.45
C SER A 258 -29.84 8.59 5.25
#